data_AF-A0A106QF23-F1
#
_entry.id   AF-A0A106QF23-F1
#
_cell.length_a   1.000
_cell.length_b   1.000
_cell.length_c   1.000
_cell.angle_alpha   90.00
_cell.angle_beta   90.00
_cell.angle_gamma   90.00
#
_symmetry.space_group_name_H-M   'P 1'
#
loop_
_entity.id
_entity.type
_entity.pdbx_description
1 polymer ?
#
loop_
_entity_poly.entity_id
_entity_poly.type
_entity_poly.pdbx_seq_one_letter_code
_entity_poly.pdbx_strand_id
1 'polypeptide(L)'
;MEPISSEVAMTLSAHDRDALRRAKQVLESPSLTMKLTGLLGAPIEKMIGRLPDFATGKINDATQLALRKCLNLALRTLGKPPAPDADAPDMHDRPSNLLHKLAVATTGAAGGAFGFVALPVELPVTTTLIFRSVCDIARSEGEDLSSVDAQLQCLAVLGMGGNPDKKEEDADLGYFVLRGALAQAISKASSDITSKGIGAHGSAALFRLVQTIASRFSVQVTEQMAAKSIPAIGAVLGATVNTLFIDHFQQMAHGHFTVRRLERKYGAAAVEAAYQAIDAPPTR
;
A
#
# COMPACT_ATOMS: atom_id res chain seq x y z
N MET A 1 25.89 -33.45 5.97
CA MET A 1 24.65 -32.76 5.58
C MET A 1 24.77 -31.31 6.03
N GLU A 2 25.53 -30.53 5.27
CA GLU A 2 25.78 -29.09 5.35
C GLU A 2 26.09 -28.64 3.90
N PRO A 3 25.94 -27.37 3.49
CA PRO A 3 24.88 -26.41 3.76
C PRO A 3 24.38 -25.80 2.42
N ILE A 4 23.19 -26.19 1.93
CA ILE A 4 22.66 -25.67 0.65
C ILE A 4 22.26 -24.18 0.75
N SER A 5 22.08 -23.68 1.98
CA SER A 5 21.65 -22.29 2.23
C SER A 5 22.72 -21.24 1.94
N SER A 6 24.01 -21.61 1.86
CA SER A 6 25.12 -20.65 1.66
C SER A 6 25.30 -20.25 0.19
N GLU A 7 25.14 -21.18 -0.76
CA GLU A 7 25.40 -20.92 -2.18
C GLU A 7 24.36 -19.98 -2.82
N VAL A 8 23.09 -20.05 -2.41
CA VAL A 8 22.02 -19.22 -2.98
C VAL A 8 22.21 -17.74 -2.58
N ALA A 9 22.69 -17.48 -1.36
CA ALA A 9 22.98 -16.13 -0.87
C ALA A 9 24.15 -15.46 -1.61
N MET A 10 25.03 -16.23 -2.29
CA MET A 10 26.17 -15.70 -3.04
C MET A 10 25.82 -15.09 -4.41
N THR A 11 24.55 -15.13 -4.84
CA THR A 11 24.16 -14.69 -6.20
C THR A 11 23.78 -13.20 -6.31
N LEU A 12 23.41 -12.54 -5.20
CA LEU A 12 23.08 -11.12 -5.21
C LEU A 12 24.32 -10.25 -4.96
N SER A 13 24.45 -9.17 -5.74
CA SER A 13 25.48 -8.15 -5.50
C SER A 13 25.35 -7.54 -4.09
N ALA A 14 26.45 -7.02 -3.53
CA ALA A 14 26.42 -6.40 -2.20
C ALA A 14 25.40 -5.26 -2.10
N HIS A 15 25.36 -4.41 -3.12
CA HIS A 15 24.38 -3.33 -3.23
C HIS A 15 22.94 -3.86 -3.21
N ASP A 16 22.66 -4.95 -3.93
CA ASP A 16 21.31 -5.51 -4.04
C ASP A 16 20.90 -6.27 -2.77
N ARG A 17 21.84 -6.90 -2.07
CA ARG A 17 21.61 -7.45 -0.72
C ARG A 17 21.27 -6.36 0.28
N ASP A 18 21.94 -5.21 0.21
CA ASP A 18 21.64 -4.07 1.07
C ASP A 18 20.28 -3.43 0.76
N ALA A 19 19.93 -3.35 -0.53
CA ALA A 19 18.60 -2.92 -0.95
C ALA A 19 17.51 -3.89 -0.45
N LEU A 20 17.74 -5.20 -0.56
CA LEU A 20 16.82 -6.23 -0.07
C LEU A 20 16.66 -6.17 1.46
N ARG A 21 17.75 -5.92 2.21
CA ARG A 21 17.71 -5.74 3.66
C ARG A 21 16.87 -4.53 4.07
N ARG A 22 17.05 -3.39 3.39
CA ARG A 22 16.22 -2.20 3.64
C ARG A 22 14.75 -2.44 3.28
N ALA A 23 14.49 -3.15 2.18
CA ALA A 23 13.14 -3.54 1.80
C ALA A 23 12.49 -4.41 2.88
N LYS A 24 13.19 -5.45 3.38
CA LYS A 24 12.73 -6.30 4.47
C LYS A 24 12.38 -5.51 5.72
N GLN A 25 13.30 -4.64 6.17
CA GLN A 25 13.10 -3.80 7.36
C GLN A 25 11.82 -2.97 7.27
N VAL A 26 11.51 -2.42 6.10
CA VAL A 26 10.32 -1.59 5.90
C VAL A 26 9.06 -2.43 5.77
N LEU A 27 9.11 -3.53 5.02
CA LEU A 27 7.97 -4.42 4.77
C LEU A 27 7.55 -5.21 6.01
N GLU A 28 8.47 -5.43 6.95
CA GLU A 28 8.23 -6.07 8.25
C GLU A 28 8.25 -5.05 9.41
N SER A 29 8.26 -3.75 9.10
CA SER A 29 8.22 -2.70 10.14
C SER A 29 6.87 -2.65 10.85
N PRO A 30 6.80 -2.06 12.06
CA PRO A 30 5.56 -1.98 12.84
C PRO A 30 4.42 -1.34 12.05
N SER A 31 3.21 -1.83 12.32
CA SER A 31 1.97 -1.38 11.69
C SER A 31 1.74 0.13 11.82
N LEU A 32 0.87 0.67 10.96
CA LEU A 32 0.43 2.06 11.04
C LEU A 32 -0.12 2.40 12.43
N THR A 33 -0.83 1.47 13.06
CA THR A 33 -1.30 1.50 14.44
C THR A 33 -0.18 1.80 15.42
N MET A 34 0.95 1.08 15.32
CA MET A 34 2.12 1.26 16.19
C MET A 34 2.80 2.61 15.99
N LYS A 35 2.85 3.10 14.74
CA LYS A 35 3.38 4.45 14.44
C LYS A 35 2.49 5.54 15.03
N LEU A 36 1.17 5.35 15.00
CA LEU A 36 0.20 6.29 15.57
C LEU A 36 0.21 6.27 17.11
N THR A 37 0.27 5.09 17.75
CA THR A 37 0.32 4.97 19.22
C THR A 37 1.61 5.53 19.80
N GLY A 38 2.75 5.32 19.14
CA GLY A 38 4.04 5.89 19.55
C GLY A 38 4.09 7.41 19.51
N LEU A 39 3.26 8.06 18.66
CA LEU A 39 3.27 9.51 18.46
C LEU A 39 2.15 10.23 19.23
N LEU A 40 0.99 9.59 19.41
CA LEU A 40 -0.22 10.19 20.00
C LEU A 40 -0.58 9.63 21.39
N GLY A 41 0.08 8.55 21.84
CA GLY A 41 -0.25 7.84 23.08
C GLY A 41 -1.42 6.85 22.94
N ALA A 42 -1.66 6.06 23.99
CA ALA A 42 -2.71 5.04 24.02
C ALA A 42 -4.02 5.56 24.67
N PRO A 43 -5.21 5.30 24.09
CA PRO A 43 -5.56 4.04 23.43
C PRO A 43 -6.46 4.23 22.19
N ILE A 44 -5.86 4.35 21.00
CA ILE A 44 -6.59 4.32 19.71
C ILE A 44 -7.49 3.07 19.62
N GLU A 45 -7.05 1.93 20.14
CA GLU A 45 -7.83 0.69 20.23
C GLU A 45 -9.14 0.83 21.01
N LYS A 46 -9.12 1.53 22.16
CA LYS A 46 -10.35 1.79 22.94
C LYS A 46 -11.27 2.77 22.22
N MET A 47 -10.74 3.62 21.35
CA MET A 47 -11.55 4.51 20.51
C MET A 47 -12.17 3.76 19.34
N ILE A 48 -11.43 2.86 18.67
CA ILE A 48 -11.97 1.96 17.64
C ILE A 48 -13.11 1.12 18.23
N GLY A 49 -12.92 0.55 19.42
CA GLY A 49 -13.95 -0.23 20.11
C GLY A 49 -15.17 0.58 20.58
N ARG A 50 -15.16 1.91 20.47
CA ARG A 50 -16.27 2.81 20.82
C ARG A 50 -16.90 3.50 19.61
N LEU A 51 -16.44 3.22 18.39
CA LEU A 51 -17.08 3.74 17.19
C LEU A 51 -18.46 3.10 17.02
N PRO A 52 -19.53 3.90 16.80
CA PRO A 52 -20.85 3.34 16.53
C PRO A 52 -20.86 2.59 15.19
N ASP A 53 -21.65 1.52 15.09
CA ASP A 53 -21.70 0.64 13.89
C ASP A 53 -21.95 1.39 12.58
N PHE A 54 -22.71 2.49 12.63
CA PHE A 54 -22.96 3.37 11.49
C PHE A 54 -21.68 3.99 10.93
N ALA A 55 -20.71 4.35 11.78
CA ALA A 55 -19.42 4.90 11.33
C ALA A 55 -18.59 3.82 10.62
N THR A 56 -18.55 2.60 11.17
CA THR A 56 -17.85 1.45 10.56
C THR A 56 -18.41 1.11 9.18
N GLY A 57 -19.74 1.12 9.03
CA GLY A 57 -20.39 0.91 7.73
C GLY A 57 -20.01 1.97 6.70
N LYS A 58 -20.05 3.26 7.07
CA LYS A 58 -19.68 4.36 6.17
C LYS A 58 -18.21 4.37 5.77
N ILE A 59 -17.32 4.00 6.70
CA ILE A 59 -15.88 3.84 6.42
C ILE A 59 -15.65 2.74 5.39
N ASN A 60 -16.33 1.60 5.52
CA ASN A 60 -16.22 0.51 4.56
C ASN A 60 -16.72 0.91 3.17
N ASP A 61 -17.87 1.58 3.08
CA ASP A 61 -18.42 2.07 1.81
C ASP A 61 -17.47 3.06 1.13
N ALA A 62 -16.94 4.03 1.88
CA ALA A 62 -15.99 5.02 1.38
C ALA A 62 -14.67 4.37 0.92
N THR A 63 -14.19 3.37 1.66
CA THR A 63 -13.00 2.56 1.31
C THR A 63 -13.21 1.82 0.00
N GLN A 64 -14.33 1.12 -0.16
CA GLN A 64 -14.65 0.43 -1.41
C GLN A 64 -14.76 1.40 -2.59
N LEU A 65 -15.38 2.55 -2.39
CA LEU A 65 -15.49 3.59 -3.41
C LEU A 65 -14.10 4.11 -3.81
N ALA A 66 -13.24 4.40 -2.85
CA ALA A 66 -11.87 4.87 -3.07
C ALA A 66 -11.03 3.87 -3.89
N LEU A 67 -11.07 2.58 -3.52
CA LEU A 67 -10.35 1.53 -4.24
C LEU A 67 -10.89 1.31 -5.65
N ARG A 68 -12.22 1.36 -5.84
CA ARG A 68 -12.82 1.33 -7.18
C ARG A 68 -12.38 2.53 -8.02
N LYS A 69 -12.23 3.72 -7.44
CA LYS A 69 -11.71 4.90 -8.16
C LYS A 69 -10.25 4.70 -8.57
N CYS A 70 -9.40 4.20 -7.68
CA CYS A 70 -7.99 3.89 -7.98
C CYS A 70 -7.86 2.85 -9.09
N LEU A 71 -8.64 1.77 -9.01
CA LEU A 71 -8.70 0.75 -10.05
C LEU A 71 -9.16 1.34 -11.39
N ASN A 72 -10.25 2.12 -11.41
CA ASN A 72 -10.71 2.77 -12.66
C ASN A 72 -9.64 3.71 -13.24
N LEU A 73 -8.91 4.42 -12.39
CA LEU A 73 -7.81 5.27 -12.82
C LEU A 73 -6.71 4.44 -13.49
N ALA A 74 -6.29 3.33 -12.85
CA ALA A 74 -5.30 2.42 -13.39
C ALA A 74 -5.75 1.80 -14.73
N LEU A 75 -6.97 1.28 -14.78
CA LEU A 75 -7.50 0.66 -15.98
C LEU A 75 -7.65 1.64 -17.16
N ARG A 76 -7.91 2.92 -16.88
CA ARG A 76 -7.98 3.97 -17.92
C ARG A 76 -6.63 4.32 -18.53
N THR A 77 -5.52 3.92 -17.90
CA THR A 77 -4.17 4.14 -18.41
C THR A 77 -3.63 2.96 -19.21
N LEU A 78 -4.32 1.81 -19.22
CA LEU A 78 -4.00 0.68 -20.10
C LEU A 78 -4.14 1.07 -21.58
N GLY A 79 -3.08 0.90 -22.36
CA GLY A 79 -3.10 1.07 -23.82
C GLY A 79 -3.03 2.52 -24.32
N LYS A 80 -2.84 3.52 -23.45
CA LYS A 80 -2.46 4.86 -23.90
C LYS A 80 -0.93 4.94 -24.03
N PRO A 81 -0.38 5.26 -25.21
CA PRO A 81 1.01 5.68 -25.27
C PRO A 81 1.21 6.87 -24.33
N PRO A 82 2.40 7.05 -23.73
CA PRO A 82 2.69 8.26 -22.98
C PRO A 82 2.35 9.46 -23.86
N ALA A 83 1.50 10.36 -23.36
CA ALA A 83 1.07 11.52 -24.13
C ALA A 83 2.31 12.33 -24.55
N PRO A 84 2.46 12.71 -25.83
CA PRO A 84 3.61 13.49 -26.28
C PRO A 84 3.68 14.88 -25.64
N ASP A 85 2.54 15.43 -25.22
CA ASP A 85 2.40 16.86 -24.89
C ASP A 85 1.60 17.13 -23.60
N ALA A 86 1.63 16.20 -22.63
CA ALA A 86 1.40 16.66 -21.26
C ALA A 86 2.72 17.25 -20.81
N ASP A 87 2.72 18.47 -20.27
CA ASP A 87 3.82 19.05 -19.48
C ASP A 87 4.10 18.18 -18.24
N ALA A 88 4.54 16.95 -18.47
CA ALA A 88 5.19 16.09 -17.51
C ALA A 88 6.63 16.60 -17.48
N PRO A 89 7.10 17.16 -16.36
CA PRO A 89 8.49 17.57 -16.27
C PRO A 89 9.39 16.39 -16.64
N ASP A 90 10.41 16.74 -17.42
CA ASP A 90 11.37 15.91 -18.11
C ASP A 90 11.87 14.71 -17.28
N MET A 91 11.61 13.51 -17.81
CA MET A 91 12.39 12.25 -17.90
C MET A 91 13.43 11.81 -16.83
N HIS A 92 13.62 12.49 -15.71
CA HIS A 92 14.56 12.08 -14.64
C HIS A 92 14.11 12.46 -13.21
N ASP A 93 12.89 12.96 -13.05
CA ASP A 93 12.42 13.41 -11.74
C ASP A 93 12.18 12.24 -10.78
N ARG A 94 12.92 12.27 -9.67
CA ARG A 94 12.66 11.44 -8.49
C ARG A 94 11.17 11.55 -8.14
N PRO A 95 10.52 10.49 -7.63
CA PRO A 95 9.13 10.57 -7.22
C PRO A 95 8.95 11.78 -6.30
N SER A 96 7.98 12.64 -6.62
CA SER A 96 7.75 13.90 -5.90
C SER A 96 7.07 13.62 -4.56
N ASN A 97 7.74 12.83 -3.72
CA ASN A 97 7.23 12.33 -2.45
C ASN A 97 6.78 13.48 -1.55
N LEU A 98 7.46 14.63 -1.62
CA LEU A 98 7.10 15.84 -0.87
C LEU A 98 5.77 16.45 -1.34
N LEU A 99 5.54 16.56 -2.65
CA LEU A 99 4.30 17.13 -3.21
C LEU A 99 3.10 16.25 -2.86
N HIS A 100 3.24 14.93 -2.99
CA HIS A 100 2.18 13.99 -2.62
C HIS A 100 1.91 14.02 -1.11
N LYS A 101 2.96 14.09 -0.28
CA LYS A 101 2.84 14.26 1.18
C LYS A 101 2.10 15.54 1.54
N LEU A 102 2.44 16.66 0.91
CA LEU A 102 1.76 17.94 1.13
C LEU A 102 0.29 17.88 0.69
N ALA A 103 0.00 17.33 -0.49
CA ALA A 103 -1.38 17.19 -0.98
C ALA A 103 -2.21 16.33 -0.02
N VAL A 104 -1.69 15.18 0.42
CA VAL A 104 -2.38 14.30 1.39
C VAL A 104 -2.50 14.95 2.77
N ALA A 105 -1.51 15.71 3.22
CA ALA A 105 -1.61 16.47 4.46
C ALA A 105 -2.73 17.53 4.38
N THR A 106 -2.90 18.20 3.24
CA THR A 106 -3.97 19.19 3.04
C THR A 106 -5.36 18.56 3.06
N THR A 107 -5.54 17.39 2.42
CA THR A 107 -6.82 16.66 2.50
C THR A 107 -7.09 16.20 3.93
N GLY A 108 -6.03 15.89 4.68
CA GLY A 108 -6.11 15.52 6.09
C GLY A 108 -6.50 16.67 6.99
N ALA A 109 -6.00 17.88 6.71
CA ALA A 109 -6.39 19.08 7.42
C ALA A 109 -7.87 19.41 7.20
N ALA A 110 -8.34 19.33 5.95
CA ALA A 110 -9.74 19.53 5.62
C ALA A 110 -10.63 18.45 6.26
N GLY A 111 -10.25 17.18 6.13
CA GLY A 111 -10.95 16.05 6.74
C GLY A 111 -11.02 16.12 8.26
N GLY A 112 -9.92 16.51 8.91
CA GLY A 112 -9.88 16.70 10.35
C GLY A 112 -10.71 17.88 10.85
N ALA A 113 -10.88 18.93 10.04
CA ALA A 113 -11.74 20.08 10.38
C ALA A 113 -13.24 19.74 10.30
N PHE A 114 -13.65 18.87 9.36
CA PHE A 114 -15.04 18.49 9.11
C PHE A 114 -15.43 17.11 9.64
N GLY A 115 -14.47 16.34 10.16
CA GLY A 115 -14.66 15.02 10.76
C GLY A 115 -15.32 14.01 9.82
N PHE A 116 -16.20 13.18 10.39
CA PHE A 116 -16.91 12.11 9.66
C PHE A 116 -17.75 12.59 8.46
N VAL A 117 -18.13 13.87 8.41
CA VAL A 117 -18.92 14.44 7.31
C VAL A 117 -18.10 14.55 6.02
N ALA A 118 -16.78 14.75 6.13
CA ALA A 118 -15.89 14.84 4.97
C ALA A 118 -15.50 13.47 4.39
N LEU A 119 -15.74 12.36 5.12
CA LEU A 119 -15.29 11.02 4.75
C LEU A 119 -15.61 10.58 3.32
N PRO A 120 -16.83 10.79 2.78
CA PRO A 120 -17.18 10.33 1.43
C PRO A 120 -16.35 11.00 0.32
N VAL A 121 -15.72 12.14 0.63
CA VAL A 121 -14.90 12.90 -0.32
C VAL A 121 -13.42 12.79 0.03
N GLU A 122 -13.06 12.99 1.31
CA GLU A 122 -11.68 12.94 1.79
C GLU A 122 -11.02 11.61 1.45
N LEU A 123 -11.68 10.47 1.74
CA LEU A 123 -11.09 9.16 1.54
C LEU A 123 -10.80 8.88 0.07
N PRO A 124 -11.77 8.96 -0.87
CA PRO A 124 -11.47 8.76 -2.28
C PRO A 124 -10.36 9.66 -2.82
N VAL A 125 -10.31 10.93 -2.41
CA VAL A 125 -9.26 11.86 -2.86
C VAL A 125 -7.91 11.47 -2.29
N THR A 126 -7.83 11.27 -0.97
CA THR A 126 -6.58 10.91 -0.27
C THR A 126 -6.02 9.59 -0.77
N THR A 127 -6.85 8.55 -0.88
CA THR A 127 -6.45 7.24 -1.41
C THR A 127 -5.98 7.34 -2.86
N THR A 128 -6.60 8.18 -3.69
CA THR A 128 -6.16 8.39 -5.09
C THR A 128 -4.78 9.05 -5.14
N LEU A 129 -4.51 10.04 -4.28
CA LEU A 129 -3.19 10.68 -4.18
C LEU A 129 -2.12 9.69 -3.73
N ILE A 130 -2.42 8.87 -2.72
CA ILE A 130 -1.52 7.81 -2.25
C ILE A 130 -1.27 6.80 -3.36
N PHE A 131 -2.32 6.33 -4.02
CA PHE A 131 -2.20 5.39 -5.14
C PHE A 131 -1.33 5.96 -6.26
N ARG A 132 -1.49 7.24 -6.61
CA ARG A 132 -0.64 7.91 -7.59
C ARG A 132 0.83 7.94 -7.14
N SER A 133 1.09 8.24 -5.87
CA SER A 133 2.44 8.17 -5.31
C SER A 133 3.03 6.76 -5.36
N VAL A 134 2.23 5.73 -5.12
CA VAL A 134 2.64 4.32 -5.25
C VAL A 134 3.02 4.01 -6.70
N CYS A 135 2.21 4.44 -7.67
CA CYS A 135 2.54 4.27 -9.09
C CYS A 135 3.83 4.99 -9.49
N ASP A 136 4.07 6.21 -9.00
CA ASP A 136 5.30 6.95 -9.27
C ASP A 136 6.54 6.21 -8.72
N ILE A 137 6.43 5.62 -7.52
CA ILE A 137 7.47 4.77 -6.93
C ILE A 137 7.69 3.50 -7.77
N ALA A 138 6.62 2.81 -8.14
CA ALA A 138 6.69 1.61 -8.97
C ALA A 138 7.45 1.87 -10.28
N ARG A 139 7.14 2.97 -10.96
CA ARG A 139 7.84 3.41 -12.17
C ARG A 139 9.32 3.69 -11.89
N SER A 140 9.65 4.34 -10.77
CA SER A 140 11.06 4.61 -10.39
C SER A 140 11.87 3.34 -10.11
N GLU A 141 11.19 2.25 -9.73
CA GLU A 141 11.76 0.92 -9.53
C GLU A 141 11.75 0.06 -10.82
N GLY A 142 11.34 0.65 -11.94
CA GLY A 142 11.36 0.02 -13.27
C GLY A 142 10.15 -0.84 -13.60
N GLU A 143 9.02 -0.66 -12.93
CA GLU A 143 7.75 -1.27 -13.36
C GLU A 143 7.19 -0.57 -14.60
N ASP A 144 6.66 -1.37 -15.52
CA ASP A 144 5.90 -0.87 -16.67
C ASP A 144 4.43 -0.68 -16.28
N LEU A 145 4.04 0.57 -16.01
CA LEU A 145 2.67 0.95 -15.66
C LEU A 145 1.66 0.82 -16.82
N SER A 146 2.12 0.50 -18.04
CA SER A 146 1.22 0.10 -19.12
C SER A 146 0.76 -1.36 -18.98
N SER A 147 1.43 -2.16 -18.14
CA SER A 147 1.04 -3.54 -17.86
C SER A 147 -0.05 -3.63 -16.79
N VAL A 148 -1.01 -4.54 -17.00
CA VAL A 148 -2.08 -4.82 -16.01
C VAL A 148 -1.47 -5.31 -14.69
N ASP A 149 -0.44 -6.16 -14.76
CA ASP A 149 0.21 -6.69 -13.57
C ASP A 149 0.77 -5.57 -12.69
N ALA A 150 1.60 -4.67 -13.25
CA ALA A 150 2.17 -3.56 -12.48
C ALA A 150 1.11 -2.67 -11.82
N GLN A 151 0.02 -2.40 -12.54
CA GLN A 151 -1.10 -1.60 -12.01
C GLN A 151 -1.81 -2.31 -10.86
N LEU A 152 -2.06 -3.61 -10.97
CA LEU A 152 -2.65 -4.40 -9.88
C LEU A 152 -1.70 -4.55 -8.70
N GLN A 153 -0.39 -4.60 -8.93
CA GLN A 153 0.63 -4.57 -7.87
C GLN A 153 0.64 -3.23 -7.13
N CYS A 154 0.44 -2.10 -7.83
CA CYS A 154 0.25 -0.80 -7.17
C CYS A 154 -0.98 -0.80 -6.26
N LEU A 155 -2.07 -1.45 -6.70
CA LEU A 155 -3.28 -1.57 -5.87
C LEU A 155 -3.04 -2.50 -4.67
N ALA A 156 -2.27 -3.57 -4.87
CA ALA A 156 -1.92 -4.54 -3.83
C ALA A 156 -1.18 -3.88 -2.66
N VAL A 157 -0.37 -2.85 -2.90
CA VAL A 157 0.31 -2.07 -1.85
C VAL A 157 -0.67 -1.50 -0.83
N LEU A 158 -1.87 -1.07 -1.27
CA LEU A 158 -2.91 -0.60 -0.36
C LEU A 158 -3.44 -1.71 0.57
N GLY A 159 -3.40 -2.95 0.11
CA GLY A 159 -3.79 -4.14 0.88
C GLY A 159 -2.67 -4.77 1.68
N MET A 160 -1.41 -4.32 1.52
CA MET A 160 -0.25 -4.85 2.23
C MET A 160 0.04 -4.13 3.56
N GLY A 161 -0.52 -2.93 3.78
CA GLY A 161 -0.32 -2.16 5.03
C GLY A 161 -1.19 -2.56 6.22
N GLY A 162 -2.06 -3.58 6.07
CA GLY A 162 -3.04 -3.95 7.09
C GLY A 162 -2.47 -4.96 8.08
N ASN A 163 -2.42 -4.63 9.36
CA ASN A 163 -1.99 -5.56 10.40
C ASN A 163 -3.04 -6.68 10.61
N PRO A 164 -2.63 -7.95 10.70
CA PRO A 164 -3.46 -8.99 11.28
C PRO A 164 -3.37 -8.94 12.81
N ASP A 165 -4.08 -8.01 13.46
CA ASP A 165 -4.31 -8.09 14.90
C ASP A 165 -5.75 -8.52 15.20
N LYS A 166 -5.93 -9.86 15.34
CA LYS A 166 -6.72 -10.52 16.39
C LYS A 166 -6.73 -12.05 16.19
N LYS A 167 -5.62 -12.68 16.60
CA LYS A 167 -5.49 -13.91 17.38
C LYS A 167 -4.01 -14.27 17.39
N GLU A 168 -3.48 -14.56 18.57
CA GLU A 168 -2.05 -14.79 18.88
C GLU A 168 -1.40 -15.97 18.12
N GLU A 169 -2.06 -16.56 17.13
CA GLU A 169 -1.53 -17.60 16.24
C GLU A 169 -1.16 -17.10 14.83
N ASP A 170 -1.51 -15.86 14.45
CA ASP A 170 -1.36 -15.34 13.06
C ASP A 170 -0.64 -13.98 12.97
N ALA A 171 0.03 -13.56 14.05
CA ALA A 171 0.75 -12.29 14.16
C ALA A 171 2.07 -12.23 13.35
N ASP A 172 2.40 -13.31 12.63
CA ASP A 172 3.65 -13.49 11.89
C ASP A 172 3.41 -13.73 10.38
N LEU A 173 2.37 -13.12 9.82
CA LEU A 173 2.19 -13.10 8.36
C LEU A 173 3.21 -12.15 7.73
N GLY A 174 4.44 -12.62 7.57
CA GLY A 174 5.52 -11.89 6.90
C GLY A 174 5.13 -11.47 5.48
N TYR A 175 5.86 -10.48 4.94
CA TYR A 175 5.60 -9.89 3.63
C TYR A 175 5.34 -10.92 2.51
N PHE A 176 6.14 -12.00 2.44
CA PHE A 176 5.99 -13.03 1.40
C PHE A 176 4.70 -13.83 1.53
N VAL A 177 4.20 -14.05 2.76
CA VAL A 177 2.91 -14.74 2.98
C VAL A 177 1.77 -13.85 2.51
N LEU A 178 1.79 -12.58 2.91
CA LEU A 178 0.77 -11.60 2.52
C LEU A 178 0.74 -11.38 1.01
N ARG A 179 1.92 -11.28 0.40
CA ARG A 179 2.11 -11.18 -1.04
C ARG A 179 1.62 -12.44 -1.75
N GLY A 180 1.93 -13.63 -1.23
CA GLY A 180 1.46 -14.90 -1.77
C GLY A 180 -0.06 -15.00 -1.80
N ALA A 181 -0.73 -14.58 -0.72
CA ALA A 181 -2.19 -14.54 -0.64
C ALA A 181 -2.82 -13.61 -1.70
N LEU A 182 -2.17 -12.50 -2.04
CA LEU A 182 -2.65 -11.57 -3.07
C LEU A 182 -2.27 -12.00 -4.50
N ALA A 183 -1.14 -12.70 -4.67
CA ALA A 183 -0.60 -13.06 -5.97
C ALA A 183 -1.59 -13.85 -6.83
N GLN A 184 -2.31 -14.81 -6.24
CA GLN A 184 -3.31 -15.59 -6.98
C GLN A 184 -4.49 -14.73 -7.47
N ALA A 185 -4.97 -13.81 -6.63
CA ALA A 185 -6.06 -12.89 -7.00
C ALA A 185 -5.61 -11.90 -8.08
N ILE A 186 -4.38 -11.40 -8.01
CA ILE A 186 -3.77 -10.54 -9.03
C ILE A 186 -3.62 -11.28 -10.35
N SER A 187 -2.97 -12.45 -10.37
CA SER A 187 -2.78 -13.25 -11.58
C SER A 187 -4.10 -13.60 -12.27
N LYS A 188 -5.12 -13.96 -11.49
CA LYS A 188 -6.45 -14.25 -12.01
C LYS A 188 -7.12 -13.00 -12.60
N ALA A 189 -7.01 -11.86 -11.93
CA ALA A 189 -7.55 -10.60 -12.43
C ALA A 189 -6.82 -10.13 -13.71
N SER A 190 -5.49 -10.23 -13.77
CA SER A 190 -4.69 -9.91 -14.97
C SER A 190 -5.08 -10.78 -16.16
N SER A 191 -5.22 -12.10 -15.94
CA SER A 191 -5.64 -13.04 -16.98
C SER A 191 -7.07 -12.78 -17.47
N ASP A 192 -8.00 -12.52 -16.54
CA ASP A 192 -9.38 -12.16 -16.90
C ASP A 192 -9.46 -10.86 -17.71
N ILE A 193 -8.68 -9.82 -17.35
CA ILE A 193 -8.65 -8.56 -18.10
C ILE A 193 -8.08 -8.78 -19.50
N THR A 194 -7.01 -9.56 -19.63
CA THR A 194 -6.36 -9.86 -20.92
C THR A 194 -7.28 -10.67 -21.83
N SER A 195 -8.02 -11.65 -21.27
CA SER A 195 -8.86 -12.57 -22.04
C SER A 195 -10.27 -12.03 -22.34
N LYS A 196 -10.86 -11.23 -21.45
CA LYS A 196 -12.27 -10.79 -21.54
C LYS A 196 -12.44 -9.28 -21.75
N GLY A 197 -11.35 -8.52 -21.65
CA GLY A 197 -11.38 -7.06 -21.72
C GLY A 197 -12.00 -6.39 -20.47
N ILE A 198 -11.96 -5.05 -20.45
CA ILE A 198 -12.42 -4.20 -19.33
C ILE A 198 -13.91 -3.81 -19.53
N GLY A 199 -14.76 -4.76 -19.93
CA GLY A 199 -16.19 -4.50 -20.17
C GLY A 199 -16.93 -4.02 -18.91
N ALA A 200 -18.15 -3.49 -19.10
CA ALA A 200 -18.96 -2.77 -18.10
C ALA A 200 -19.26 -3.50 -16.77
N HIS A 201 -18.94 -4.79 -16.69
CA HIS A 201 -18.86 -5.56 -15.45
C HIS A 201 -17.43 -6.04 -15.27
N GLY A 202 -16.61 -5.24 -14.60
CA GLY A 202 -15.22 -5.62 -14.27
C GLY A 202 -15.17 -7.06 -13.78
N SER A 203 -14.22 -7.83 -14.30
CA SER A 203 -14.20 -9.29 -14.14
C SER A 203 -14.45 -9.71 -12.70
N ALA A 204 -15.19 -10.80 -12.47
CA ALA A 204 -15.50 -11.26 -11.12
C ALA A 204 -14.23 -11.46 -10.27
N ALA A 205 -13.10 -11.80 -10.89
CA ALA A 205 -11.79 -11.86 -10.25
C ALA A 205 -11.29 -10.49 -9.79
N LEU A 206 -11.42 -9.46 -10.61
CA LEU A 206 -11.05 -8.09 -10.28
C LEU A 206 -11.91 -7.52 -9.15
N PHE A 207 -13.22 -7.78 -9.17
CA PHE A 207 -14.10 -7.40 -8.08
C PHE A 207 -13.67 -8.08 -6.76
N ARG A 208 -13.37 -9.38 -6.80
CA ARG A 208 -12.86 -10.11 -5.63
C ARG A 208 -11.53 -9.56 -5.12
N LEU A 209 -10.59 -9.25 -6.01
CA LEU A 209 -9.32 -8.61 -5.65
C LEU A 209 -9.55 -7.28 -4.92
N VAL A 210 -10.43 -6.42 -5.46
CA VAL A 210 -10.79 -5.16 -4.80
C VAL A 210 -11.43 -5.39 -3.44
N GLN A 211 -12.30 -6.38 -3.30
CA GLN A 211 -12.91 -6.71 -2.00
C GLN A 211 -11.86 -7.20 -0.98
N THR A 212 -10.92 -8.04 -1.40
CA THR A 212 -9.81 -8.50 -0.55
C THR A 212 -8.88 -7.36 -0.13
N ILE A 213 -8.61 -6.41 -1.01
CA ILE A 213 -7.82 -5.22 -0.68
C ILE A 213 -8.64 -4.29 0.23
N ALA A 214 -9.93 -4.12 -0.04
CA ALA A 214 -10.83 -3.27 0.74
C ALA A 214 -10.96 -3.75 2.19
N SER A 215 -11.08 -5.05 2.43
CA SER A 215 -11.17 -5.59 3.78
C SER A 215 -9.93 -5.33 4.61
N ARG A 216 -8.74 -5.26 3.99
CA ARG A 216 -7.47 -4.95 4.68
C ARG A 216 -7.21 -3.45 4.80
N PHE A 217 -7.56 -2.69 3.77
CA PHE A 217 -7.38 -1.24 3.75
C PHE A 217 -8.35 -0.55 4.72
N SER A 218 -9.58 -1.07 4.86
CA SER A 218 -10.58 -0.50 5.77
C SER A 218 -10.15 -0.56 7.24
N VAL A 219 -9.35 -1.55 7.63
CA VAL A 219 -8.75 -1.63 8.98
C VAL A 219 -7.89 -0.40 9.24
N GLN A 220 -6.94 -0.12 8.34
CA GLN A 220 -6.03 1.03 8.46
C GLN A 220 -6.78 2.36 8.39
N VAL A 221 -7.80 2.47 7.53
CA VAL A 221 -8.66 3.65 7.47
C VAL A 221 -9.45 3.83 8.77
N THR A 222 -9.91 2.75 9.39
CA THR A 222 -10.62 2.83 10.69
C THR A 222 -9.70 3.32 11.79
N GLU A 223 -8.45 2.85 11.83
CA GLU A 223 -7.42 3.35 12.75
C GLU A 223 -7.12 4.84 12.53
N GLN A 224 -6.96 5.24 11.27
CA GLN A 224 -6.77 6.63 10.86
C GLN A 224 -7.93 7.51 11.36
N MET A 225 -9.17 7.03 11.25
CA MET A 225 -10.35 7.76 11.69
C MET A 225 -10.51 7.81 13.21
N ALA A 226 -10.21 6.71 13.89
CA ALA A 226 -10.15 6.70 15.34
C ALA A 226 -9.15 7.74 15.85
N ALA A 227 -7.93 7.78 15.29
CA ALA A 227 -6.94 8.79 15.66
C ALA A 227 -7.44 10.24 15.47
N LYS A 228 -8.24 10.50 14.43
CA LYS A 228 -8.80 11.83 14.14
C LYS A 228 -10.04 12.21 14.95
N SER A 229 -10.64 11.28 15.71
CA SER A 229 -11.94 11.50 16.35
C SER A 229 -11.92 12.28 17.68
N ILE A 230 -10.76 12.78 18.13
CA ILE A 230 -10.64 13.69 19.29
C ILE A 230 -11.06 15.12 18.89
N PRO A 231 -12.21 15.65 19.35
CA PRO A 231 -12.71 16.96 18.92
C PRO A 231 -12.08 18.07 19.76
N ALA A 232 -11.02 18.69 19.23
CA ALA A 232 -10.47 19.99 19.66
C ALA A 232 -9.30 20.45 18.75
N ILE A 233 -8.57 19.51 18.14
CA ILE A 233 -7.34 19.76 17.36
C ILE A 233 -7.46 19.12 15.96
N GLY A 234 -8.63 19.21 15.33
CA GLY A 234 -9.01 18.40 14.17
C GLY A 234 -8.10 18.56 12.95
N ALA A 235 -7.82 19.79 12.51
CA ALA A 235 -7.05 20.03 11.27
C ALA A 235 -5.57 19.62 11.39
N VAL A 236 -4.90 20.01 12.49
CA VAL A 236 -3.48 19.65 12.70
C VAL A 236 -3.34 18.13 12.89
N LEU A 237 -4.20 17.51 13.68
CA LEU A 237 -4.21 16.07 13.87
C LEU A 237 -4.52 15.33 12.57
N GLY A 238 -5.50 15.81 11.80
CA GLY A 238 -5.85 15.27 10.50
C GLY A 238 -4.70 15.33 9.48
N ALA A 239 -3.94 16.44 9.45
CA ALA A 239 -2.76 16.59 8.62
C ALA A 239 -1.62 15.66 9.04
N THR A 240 -1.33 15.55 10.34
CA THR A 240 -0.32 14.64 10.88
C THR A 240 -0.64 13.18 10.58
N VAL A 241 -1.87 12.75 10.85
CA VAL A 241 -2.33 11.38 10.59
C VAL A 241 -2.25 11.06 9.09
N ASN A 242 -2.67 11.98 8.21
CA ASN A 242 -2.54 11.76 6.77
C ASN A 242 -1.09 11.69 6.30
N THR A 243 -0.21 12.51 6.88
CA THR A 243 1.23 12.48 6.56
C THR A 243 1.86 11.14 6.94
N LEU A 244 1.51 10.59 8.11
CA LEU A 244 1.96 9.25 8.52
C LEU A 244 1.40 8.16 7.61
N PHE A 245 0.15 8.30 7.18
CA PHE A 245 -0.52 7.35 6.30
C PHE A 245 0.14 7.27 4.93
N ILE A 246 0.38 8.41 4.26
CA ILE A 246 1.11 8.40 2.99
C ILE A 246 2.55 7.92 3.15
N ASP A 247 3.24 8.31 4.23
CA ASP A 247 4.62 7.87 4.47
C ASP A 247 4.70 6.34 4.63
N HIS A 248 3.73 5.74 5.33
CA HIS A 248 3.60 4.29 5.44
C HIS A 248 3.41 3.63 4.06
N PHE A 249 2.50 4.11 3.22
CA PHE A 249 2.30 3.51 1.89
C PHE A 249 3.47 3.72 0.93
N GLN A 250 4.17 4.85 1.00
CA GLN A 250 5.38 5.08 0.22
C GLN A 250 6.49 4.11 0.64
N GLN A 251 6.66 3.90 1.95
CA GLN A 251 7.56 2.91 2.52
C GLN A 251 7.23 1.50 2.01
N MET A 252 5.97 1.07 2.11
CA MET A 252 5.53 -0.24 1.59
C MET A 252 5.75 -0.38 0.08
N ALA A 253 5.49 0.67 -0.70
CA ALA A 253 5.75 0.68 -2.14
C ALA A 253 7.24 0.51 -2.45
N HIS A 254 8.12 1.27 -1.78
CA HIS A 254 9.57 1.16 -1.98
C HIS A 254 10.08 -0.24 -1.66
N GLY A 255 9.61 -0.83 -0.55
CA GLY A 255 9.96 -2.21 -0.20
C GLY A 255 9.49 -3.20 -1.25
N HIS A 256 8.19 -3.18 -1.57
CA HIS A 256 7.57 -4.14 -2.49
C HIS A 256 8.18 -4.10 -3.89
N PHE A 257 8.34 -2.89 -4.44
CA PHE A 257 8.88 -2.72 -5.78
C PHE A 257 10.40 -2.91 -5.83
N THR A 258 11.12 -2.69 -4.72
CA THR A 258 12.52 -3.13 -4.60
C THR A 258 12.62 -4.64 -4.73
N VAL A 259 11.80 -5.40 -4.01
CA VAL A 259 11.78 -6.87 -4.11
C VAL A 259 11.49 -7.28 -5.54
N ARG A 260 10.41 -6.76 -6.16
CA ARG A 260 10.07 -7.08 -7.55
C ARG A 260 11.16 -6.73 -8.56
N ARG A 261 11.84 -5.59 -8.40
CA ARG A 261 13.00 -5.20 -9.22
C ARG A 261 14.11 -6.25 -9.12
N LEU A 262 14.40 -6.73 -7.91
CA LEU A 262 15.41 -7.76 -7.69
C LEU A 262 14.99 -9.10 -8.26
N GLU A 263 13.71 -9.48 -8.16
CA GLU A 263 13.20 -10.73 -8.74
C GLU A 263 13.28 -10.72 -10.27
N ARG A 264 13.03 -9.59 -10.92
CA ARG A 264 13.28 -9.44 -12.37
C ARG A 264 14.73 -9.69 -12.76
N LYS A 265 15.67 -9.38 -11.86
CA LYS A 265 17.12 -9.49 -12.11
C LYS A 265 17.69 -10.87 -11.75
N TYR A 266 17.24 -11.47 -10.65
CA TYR A 266 17.84 -12.68 -10.06
C TYR A 266 16.89 -13.87 -10.02
N GLY A 267 15.60 -13.68 -10.35
CA GLY A 267 14.55 -14.68 -10.21
C GLY A 267 13.91 -14.68 -8.82
N ALA A 268 12.62 -15.04 -8.77
CA ALA A 268 11.82 -15.00 -7.55
C ALA A 268 12.38 -15.90 -6.42
N ALA A 269 12.72 -17.15 -6.75
CA ALA A 269 13.20 -18.11 -5.77
C ALA A 269 14.53 -17.68 -5.10
N ALA A 270 15.45 -17.09 -5.86
CA ALA A 270 16.73 -16.61 -5.32
C ALA A 270 16.54 -15.42 -4.38
N VAL A 271 15.67 -14.47 -4.74
CA VAL A 271 15.38 -13.29 -3.90
C VAL A 271 14.63 -13.69 -2.65
N GLU A 272 13.66 -14.60 -2.73
CA GLU A 272 12.93 -15.10 -1.56
C GLU A 272 13.87 -15.82 -0.58
N ALA A 273 14.73 -16.71 -1.07
CA ALA A 273 15.73 -17.37 -0.24
C ALA A 273 16.68 -16.36 0.43
N ALA A 274 17.17 -15.37 -0.34
CA ALA A 274 18.02 -14.31 0.19
C ALA A 274 17.29 -13.43 1.22
N TYR A 275 15.99 -13.19 1.02
CA TYR A 275 15.15 -12.41 1.94
C TYR A 275 14.96 -13.14 3.27
N GLN A 276 14.71 -14.45 3.22
CA GLN A 276 14.57 -15.29 4.41
C GLN A 276 15.90 -15.41 5.18
N ALA A 277 17.04 -15.44 4.48
CA ALA A 277 18.37 -15.50 5.07
C ALA A 277 18.85 -14.19 5.72
N ILE A 278 18.14 -13.07 5.54
CA ILE A 278 18.45 -11.81 6.25
C ILE A 278 17.92 -11.94 7.68
N ASP A 279 18.80 -12.00 8.67
CA ASP A 279 18.40 -11.92 10.08
C ASP A 279 17.62 -10.63 10.35
N ALA A 280 16.46 -10.74 11.01
CA ALA A 280 15.73 -9.57 11.46
C ALA A 280 16.58 -8.82 12.52
N PRO A 281 16.75 -7.49 12.43
CA PRO A 281 17.35 -6.75 13.53
C PRO A 281 16.45 -6.92 14.78
N PRO A 282 17.03 -7.02 15.99
CA PRO A 282 16.22 -7.09 17.20
C PRO A 282 15.33 -5.86 17.28
N THR A 283 14.02 -6.09 17.47
CA THR A 283 13.03 -5.07 17.78
C THR A 283 13.53 -4.25 18.97
N ARG A 284 13.83 -2.97 18.75
CA ARG A 284 14.15 -2.01 19.82
C ARG A 284 12.91 -1.30 20.31
#